data_AF-A0A2E6PJY6-F1
#
_entry.id   AF-A0A2E6PJY6-F1
#
_cell.length_a   1.000
_cell.length_b   1.000
_cell.length_c   1.000
_cell.angle_alpha   90.00
_cell.angle_beta   90.00
_cell.angle_gamma   90.00
#
_symmetry.space_group_name_H-M   'P 1'
#
loop_
_entity.id
_entity.type
_entity.pdbx_description
1 polymer ?
#
loop_
_entity_poly.entity_id
_entity_poly.type
_entity_poly.pdbx_seq_one_letter_code
_entity_poly.pdbx_strand_id
1 'polypeptide(L)'
;MRAGFGPPLLITPYSVNLANAKELLLTGDIVDADEAARIGLVNRVVPHDELMAECEKVGKKICLLPQLGVKLTKEAVNRAMEELGYLNAVRHNLELIALFDTSTSPEQEKFNGISEADGLRAALNWRDARFKALY
;
A
#
# COMPACT_ATOMS: atom_id res chain seq x y z
N MET A 1 4.53 -4.60 10.62
CA MET A 1 3.85 -3.29 10.47
C MET A 1 3.43 -2.80 11.84
N ARG A 2 3.36 -1.47 12.05
CA ARG A 2 3.21 -0.86 13.39
C ARG A 2 2.02 -1.38 14.21
N ALA A 3 0.94 -1.83 13.56
CA ALA A 3 -0.26 -2.35 14.21
C ALA A 3 -0.27 -3.88 14.44
N GLY A 4 0.82 -4.59 14.15
CA GLY A 4 0.88 -6.04 14.36
C GLY A 4 0.09 -6.87 13.33
N PHE A 5 -0.26 -6.29 12.18
CA PHE A 5 -0.85 -6.98 11.03
C PHE A 5 -0.01 -6.65 9.78
N GLY A 6 0.24 -7.63 8.91
CA GLY A 6 0.97 -7.43 7.66
C GLY A 6 0.05 -7.11 6.48
N PRO A 7 0.55 -6.59 5.36
CA PRO A 7 -0.28 -6.29 4.21
C PRO A 7 -0.85 -7.61 3.62
N PRO A 8 -2.18 -7.77 3.49
CA PRO A 8 -2.76 -9.01 2.98
C PRO A 8 -2.47 -9.19 1.48
N LEU A 9 -2.25 -8.08 0.76
CA LEU A 9 -1.89 -8.05 -0.65
C LEU A 9 -0.53 -7.36 -0.81
N LEU A 10 0.50 -8.15 -1.15
CA LEU A 10 1.85 -7.64 -1.36
C LEU A 10 2.01 -7.04 -2.76
N ILE A 11 1.46 -5.84 -2.96
CA ILE A 11 1.52 -5.12 -4.24
C ILE A 11 2.62 -4.05 -4.27
N THR A 12 3.12 -3.63 -3.12
CA THR A 12 4.09 -2.52 -2.99
C THR A 12 5.38 -2.72 -3.78
N PRO A 13 6.00 -3.92 -3.83
CA PRO A 13 7.20 -4.17 -4.67
C PRO A 13 6.96 -3.98 -6.17
N TYR A 14 5.70 -3.94 -6.59
CA TYR A 14 5.25 -3.75 -7.96
C TYR A 14 4.68 -2.35 -8.22
N SER A 15 4.52 -1.55 -7.16
CA SER A 15 4.02 -0.17 -7.24
C SER A 15 5.14 0.86 -7.13
N VAL A 16 6.26 0.50 -6.50
CA VAL A 16 7.47 1.32 -6.35
C VAL A 16 8.71 0.44 -6.54
N ASN A 17 9.91 1.03 -6.60
CA ASN A 17 11.13 0.24 -6.64
C ASN A 17 11.32 -0.59 -5.35
N LEU A 18 12.15 -1.63 -5.42
CA LEU A 18 12.33 -2.59 -4.32
C LEU A 18 12.91 -1.96 -3.03
N ALA A 19 13.74 -0.92 -3.13
CA ALA A 19 14.31 -0.25 -1.96
C ALA A 19 13.23 0.51 -1.19
N ASN A 20 12.44 1.33 -1.90
CA ASN A 20 11.32 2.07 -1.34
C ASN A 20 10.24 1.12 -0.80
N ALA A 21 9.98 0.00 -1.49
CA ALA A 21 9.03 -1.00 -1.01
C ALA A 21 9.47 -1.59 0.34
N LYS A 22 10.75 -1.92 0.49
CA LYS A 22 11.30 -2.42 1.77
C LYS A 22 11.21 -1.36 2.85
N GLU A 23 11.60 -0.13 2.56
CA GLU A 23 11.52 0.97 3.53
C GLU A 23 10.10 1.14 4.06
N LEU A 24 9.10 1.30 3.18
CA LEU A 24 7.70 1.45 3.55
C LEU A 24 7.18 0.25 4.38
N LEU A 25 7.44 -0.97 3.91
CA LEU A 25 6.89 -2.19 4.53
C LEU A 25 7.55 -2.55 5.86
N LEU A 26 8.85 -2.26 6.01
CA LEU A 26 9.61 -2.61 7.22
C LEU A 26 9.50 -1.54 8.31
N THR A 27 9.39 -0.26 7.95
CA THR A 27 9.22 0.85 8.91
C THR A 27 7.75 1.09 9.27
N GLY A 28 6.84 0.80 8.33
CA GLY A 28 5.43 1.15 8.45
C GLY A 28 5.19 2.65 8.41
N ASP A 29 6.08 3.41 7.77
CA ASP A 29 6.00 4.86 7.64
C ASP A 29 4.92 5.25 6.63
N ILE A 30 4.35 6.43 6.84
CA ILE A 30 3.39 7.05 5.94
C ILE A 30 4.15 8.11 5.15
N VAL A 31 3.97 8.10 3.83
CA VAL A 31 4.50 9.11 2.93
C VAL A 31 3.43 10.13 2.58
N ASP A 32 3.82 11.38 2.39
CA ASP A 32 2.95 12.40 1.84
C ASP A 32 2.79 12.24 0.31
N ALA A 33 1.98 13.12 -0.29
CA ALA A 33 1.67 13.04 -1.71
C ALA A 33 2.91 13.28 -2.60
N ASP A 34 3.80 14.20 -2.20
CA ASP A 34 4.99 14.56 -2.98
C ASP A 34 6.01 13.43 -2.97
N GLU A 35 6.24 12.82 -1.80
CA GLU A 35 7.09 11.66 -1.67
C GLU A 35 6.50 10.45 -2.41
N ALA A 36 5.18 10.22 -2.30
CA ALA A 36 4.50 9.18 -3.07
C ALA A 36 4.71 9.35 -4.59
N ALA A 37 4.73 10.57 -5.10
CA ALA A 37 5.02 10.84 -6.51
C ALA A 37 6.50 10.60 -6.85
N ARG A 38 7.42 11.05 -5.98
CA ARG A 38 8.86 10.86 -6.15
C ARG A 38 9.24 9.38 -6.24
N ILE A 39 8.59 8.52 -5.44
CA ILE A 39 8.87 7.07 -5.42
C ILE A 39 8.10 6.28 -6.48
N GLY A 40 7.20 6.93 -7.24
CA GLY A 40 6.40 6.31 -8.30
C GLY A 40 5.10 5.64 -7.83
N LEU A 41 4.71 5.81 -6.57
CA LEU A 41 3.46 5.26 -6.03
C LEU A 41 2.23 5.96 -6.61
N VAL A 42 2.33 7.26 -6.88
CA VAL A 42 1.31 8.03 -7.60
C VAL A 42 1.91 8.71 -8.82
N ASN A 43 1.07 8.94 -9.85
CA ASN A 43 1.55 9.53 -11.10
C ASN A 43 1.65 11.06 -11.04
N ARG A 44 0.78 11.74 -10.25
CA ARG A 44 0.66 13.20 -10.19
C ARG A 44 0.12 13.64 -8.84
N VAL A 45 0.60 14.79 -8.36
CA VAL A 45 0.05 15.55 -7.24
C VAL A 45 -0.55 16.84 -7.78
N VAL A 46 -1.77 17.15 -7.36
CA VAL A 46 -2.53 18.32 -7.81
C VAL A 46 -3.26 18.93 -6.61
N PRO A 47 -3.62 20.23 -6.65
CA PRO A 47 -4.48 20.83 -5.65
C PRO A 47 -5.79 20.04 -5.47
N HIS A 48 -6.32 20.00 -4.24
CA HIS A 48 -7.49 19.19 -3.90
C HIS A 48 -8.72 19.56 -4.74
N ASP A 49 -8.93 20.86 -4.98
CA ASP A 49 -10.01 21.42 -5.79
C ASP A 49 -9.88 21.10 -7.29
N GLU A 50 -8.69 20.72 -7.76
CA GLU A 50 -8.43 20.34 -9.15
C GLU A 50 -8.48 18.82 -9.40
N LEU A 51 -8.55 18.00 -8.33
CA LEU A 51 -8.45 16.53 -8.43
C LEU A 51 -9.38 15.93 -9.48
N MET A 52 -10.67 16.26 -9.42
CA MET A 52 -11.67 15.71 -10.33
C MET A 52 -11.46 16.19 -11.77
N ALA A 53 -11.07 17.45 -11.95
CA ALA A 53 -10.81 18.01 -13.28
C ALA A 53 -9.63 17.30 -13.95
N GLU A 54 -8.55 17.03 -13.22
CA GLU A 54 -7.38 16.30 -13.73
C GLU A 54 -7.70 14.81 -13.98
N CYS A 55 -8.48 14.16 -13.12
CA CYS A 55 -8.98 12.79 -13.36
C CYS A 55 -9.80 12.70 -14.65
N GLU A 56 -10.77 13.60 -14.85
CA GLU A 56 -11.59 13.65 -16.06
C GLU A 56 -10.75 13.90 -17.31
N LYS A 57 -9.76 14.79 -17.22
CA LYS A 57 -8.84 15.09 -18.33
C LYS A 57 -8.07 13.85 -18.76
N VAL A 58 -7.60 13.03 -17.83
CA VAL A 58 -6.96 11.74 -18.14
C VAL A 58 -7.96 10.76 -18.77
N GLY A 59 -9.16 10.63 -18.18
CA GLY A 59 -10.22 9.78 -18.74
C GLY A 59 -10.60 10.15 -20.18
N LYS A 60 -10.80 11.45 -20.44
CA LYS A 60 -11.09 12.00 -21.78
C LYS A 60 -9.99 11.64 -22.78
N LYS A 61 -8.71 11.74 -22.38
CA LYS A 61 -7.58 11.31 -23.24
C LYS A 61 -7.67 9.84 -23.61
N ILE A 62 -8.02 8.96 -22.67
CA ILE A 62 -8.18 7.52 -22.93
C ILE A 62 -9.37 7.25 -23.85
N CYS A 63 -10.50 7.95 -23.66
CA CYS A 63 -11.70 7.81 -24.49
C CYS A 63 -11.50 8.21 -25.96
N LEU A 64 -10.51 9.05 -26.27
CA LEU A 64 -10.17 9.44 -27.64
C LEU A 64 -9.34 8.37 -28.38
N LEU A 65 -8.86 7.33 -27.69
CA LEU A 65 -8.07 6.25 -28.28
C LEU A 65 -8.96 5.12 -28.84
N PRO A 66 -8.51 4.38 -29.86
CA PRO A 66 -9.22 3.18 -30.31
C PRO A 66 -9.41 2.18 -29.17
N GLN A 67 -10.66 1.78 -28.90
CA GLN A 67 -11.01 0.91 -27.76
C GLN A 67 -10.22 -0.41 -27.76
N LEU A 68 -10.04 -1.01 -28.95
CA LEU A 68 -9.24 -2.22 -29.09
C LEU A 68 -7.78 -2.00 -28.68
N GLY A 69 -7.19 -0.85 -29.07
CA GLY A 69 -5.82 -0.49 -28.68
C GLY A 69 -5.68 -0.37 -27.16
N VAL A 70 -6.58 0.37 -26.51
CA VAL A 70 -6.57 0.51 -25.04
C VAL A 70 -6.66 -0.85 -24.35
N LYS A 71 -7.55 -1.72 -24.82
CA LYS A 71 -7.72 -3.07 -24.26
C LYS A 71 -6.45 -3.90 -24.41
N LEU A 72 -5.89 -3.98 -25.62
CA LEU A 72 -4.70 -4.80 -25.90
C LEU A 72 -3.45 -4.27 -25.17
N THR A 73 -3.27 -2.95 -25.10
CA THR A 73 -2.17 -2.35 -24.35
C THR A 73 -2.28 -2.65 -22.85
N LYS A 74 -3.48 -2.50 -22.26
CA LYS A 74 -3.69 -2.83 -20.84
C LYS A 74 -3.43 -4.31 -20.56
N GLU A 75 -3.90 -5.20 -21.44
CA GLU A 75 -3.67 -6.64 -21.33
C GLU A 75 -2.17 -6.96 -21.38
N ALA A 76 -1.43 -6.40 -22.33
CA ALA A 76 0.00 -6.63 -22.48
C ALA A 76 0.81 -6.17 -21.26
N VAL A 77 0.49 -4.99 -20.71
CA VAL A 77 1.14 -4.47 -19.49
C VAL A 77 0.83 -5.36 -18.29
N ASN A 78 -0.43 -5.79 -18.13
CA ASN A 78 -0.82 -6.70 -17.05
C ASN A 78 -0.12 -8.06 -17.18
N ARG A 79 0.00 -8.60 -18.40
CA ARG A 79 0.73 -9.85 -18.64
C ARG A 79 2.20 -9.74 -18.26
N ALA A 80 2.86 -8.62 -18.57
CA ALA A 80 4.24 -8.39 -18.13
C ALA A 80 4.37 -8.43 -16.59
N MET A 81 3.39 -7.89 -15.87
CA MET A 81 3.36 -7.99 -14.39
C MET A 81 3.19 -9.43 -13.90
N GLU A 82 2.34 -10.21 -14.55
CA GLU A 82 2.18 -11.64 -14.25
C GLU A 82 3.47 -12.42 -14.48
N GLU A 83 4.19 -12.13 -15.58
CA GLU A 83 5.48 -12.73 -15.91
C GLU A 83 6.57 -12.38 -14.89
N LEU A 84 6.52 -11.17 -14.30
CA LEU A 84 7.34 -10.78 -13.15
C LEU A 84 6.90 -11.43 -11.83
N GLY A 85 5.93 -12.35 -11.87
CA GLY A 85 5.51 -13.15 -10.73
C GLY A 85 4.52 -12.45 -9.78
N TYR A 86 3.84 -11.39 -10.21
CA TYR A 86 2.91 -10.62 -9.36
C TYR A 86 1.96 -11.50 -8.55
N LEU A 87 1.23 -12.40 -9.22
CA LEU A 87 0.29 -13.29 -8.53
C LEU A 87 0.97 -14.35 -7.66
N ASN A 88 2.19 -14.78 -8.00
CA ASN A 88 2.97 -15.69 -7.16
C ASN A 88 3.40 -14.99 -5.86
N ALA A 89 3.86 -13.75 -5.95
CA ALA A 89 4.23 -12.93 -4.79
C ALA A 89 3.03 -12.69 -3.87
N VAL A 90 1.86 -12.36 -4.43
CA VAL A 90 0.62 -12.19 -3.65
C VAL A 90 0.23 -13.49 -2.94
N ARG A 91 0.27 -14.64 -3.65
CA ARG A 91 -0.05 -15.94 -3.06
C ARG A 91 0.91 -16.33 -1.94
N HIS A 92 2.20 -16.20 -2.18
CA HIS A 92 3.20 -16.55 -1.17
C HIS A 92 3.11 -15.62 0.05
N ASN A 93 2.85 -14.32 -0.16
CA ASN A 93 2.60 -13.40 0.94
C ASN A 93 1.40 -13.81 1.79
N LEU A 94 0.31 -14.30 1.18
CA LEU A 94 -0.84 -14.76 1.95
C LEU A 94 -0.47 -15.90 2.92
N GLU A 95 0.39 -16.83 2.50
CA GLU A 95 0.88 -17.90 3.38
C GLU A 95 1.69 -17.34 4.57
N LEU A 96 2.58 -16.39 4.29
CA LEU A 96 3.41 -15.75 5.32
C LEU A 96 2.57 -14.91 6.31
N ILE A 97 1.61 -14.15 5.80
CA ILE A 97 0.74 -13.31 6.63
C ILE A 97 -0.24 -14.16 7.42
N ALA A 98 -0.77 -15.25 6.87
CA ALA A 98 -1.59 -16.18 7.65
C ALA A 98 -0.83 -16.80 8.83
N LEU A 99 0.45 -17.15 8.63
CA LEU A 99 1.32 -17.60 9.72
C LEU A 99 1.53 -16.50 10.76
N PHE A 100 1.82 -15.27 10.31
CA PHE A 100 2.03 -14.14 11.21
C PHE A 100 0.77 -13.80 12.02
N ASP A 101 -0.40 -13.74 11.38
CA ASP A 101 -1.66 -13.36 12.03
C ASP A 101 -2.18 -14.41 13.02
N THR A 102 -1.80 -15.67 12.82
CA THR A 102 -2.11 -16.78 13.75
C THR A 102 -1.05 -16.96 14.83
N SER A 103 0.10 -16.30 14.70
CA SER A 103 1.13 -16.27 15.73
C SER A 103 0.80 -15.21 16.79
N THR A 104 1.17 -15.48 18.03
CA THR A 104 1.05 -14.50 19.13
C THR A 104 2.33 -13.69 19.24
N SER A 105 2.20 -12.37 19.29
CA SER A 105 3.31 -11.46 19.63
C SER A 105 2.96 -10.60 20.85
N PRO A 106 3.93 -10.28 21.74
CA PRO A 106 3.69 -9.41 22.89
C PRO A 106 3.11 -8.04 22.49
N GLU A 107 3.50 -7.52 21.32
CA GLU A 107 2.98 -6.28 20.77
C GLU A 107 1.49 -6.37 20.41
N GLN A 108 1.08 -7.47 19.79
CA GLN A 108 -0.30 -7.72 19.39
C GLN A 108 -1.19 -7.98 20.60
N GLU A 109 -0.73 -8.78 21.57
CA GLU A 109 -1.46 -9.02 22.82
C GLU A 109 -1.69 -7.72 23.58
N LYS A 110 -0.66 -6.87 23.67
CA LYS A 110 -0.79 -5.56 24.32
C LYS A 110 -1.72 -4.61 23.56
N PHE A 111 -1.65 -4.59 22.22
CA PHE A 111 -2.57 -3.81 21.41
C PHE A 111 -4.03 -4.25 21.64
N ASN A 112 -4.28 -5.56 21.58
CA ASN A 112 -5.61 -6.14 21.74
C ASN A 112 -6.15 -5.88 23.15
N GLY A 113 -5.34 -6.08 24.20
CA GLY A 113 -5.74 -5.82 25.58
C GLY A 113 -6.12 -4.36 25.84
N ILE A 114 -5.37 -3.39 25.29
CA ILE A 114 -5.74 -1.97 25.37
C ILE A 114 -7.01 -1.70 24.55
N SER A 115 -7.15 -2.30 23.38
CA SER A 115 -8.34 -2.11 22.54
C SER A 115 -9.61 -2.65 23.21
N GLU A 116 -9.51 -3.77 23.93
CA GLU A 116 -10.62 -4.37 24.67
C GLU A 116 -10.97 -3.58 25.93
N ALA A 117 -9.97 -3.11 26.68
CA ALA A 117 -10.18 -2.38 27.93
C ALA A 117 -10.58 -0.90 27.73
N ASP A 118 -9.88 -0.20 26.84
CA ASP A 118 -9.92 1.27 26.71
C ASP A 118 -10.37 1.73 25.30
N GLY A 119 -10.59 0.80 24.38
CA GLY A 119 -11.07 1.06 23.02
C GLY A 119 -9.95 1.27 21.98
N LEU A 120 -10.33 1.15 20.70
CA LEU A 120 -9.40 1.19 19.56
C LEU A 120 -8.53 2.46 19.51
N ARG A 121 -9.10 3.64 19.83
CA ARG A 121 -8.34 4.90 19.81
C ARG A 121 -7.20 4.89 20.84
N ALA A 122 -7.41 4.31 22.02
CA ALA A 122 -6.36 4.19 23.03
C ALA A 122 -5.23 3.27 22.55
N ALA A 123 -5.58 2.14 21.92
CA ALA A 123 -4.61 1.21 21.34
C ALA A 123 -3.79 1.84 20.21
N LEU A 124 -4.42 2.64 19.33
CA LEU A 124 -3.74 3.38 18.27
C LEU A 124 -2.79 4.46 18.84
N ASN A 125 -3.22 5.21 19.85
CA ASN A 125 -2.36 6.19 20.51
C ASN A 125 -1.14 5.54 21.18
N TRP A 126 -1.33 4.39 21.85
CA TRP A 126 -0.24 3.60 22.41
C TRP A 126 0.73 3.14 21.31
N ARG A 127 0.21 2.62 20.21
CA ARG A 127 0.99 2.18 19.05
C ARG A 127 1.86 3.32 18.52
N ASP A 128 1.28 4.50 18.30
CA ASP A 128 1.97 5.64 17.69
C ASP A 128 2.99 6.28 18.66
N ALA A 129 2.68 6.31 19.96
CA ALA A 129 3.60 6.82 20.98
C ALA A 129 4.95 6.07 21.02
N ARG A 130 4.99 4.78 20.65
CA ARG A 130 6.22 3.98 20.57
C ARG A 130 7.22 4.50 19.55
N PHE A 131 6.73 5.19 18.52
CA PHE A 131 7.55 5.68 17.40
C PHE A 131 7.72 7.20 17.41
N LYS A 132 6.99 7.93 18.27
CA LYS A 132 6.95 9.39 18.29
C LYS A 132 8.32 10.06 18.48
N ALA A 133 9.26 9.42 19.19
CA ALA A 133 10.60 9.97 19.42
C ALA A 133 11.56 9.82 18.22
N LEU A 134 11.13 9.14 17.15
CA LEU A 134 11.93 8.87 15.96
C LEU A 134 11.66 9.89 14.82
N TYR A 135 10.77 10.86 15.04
CA TYR A 135 10.38 11.94 14.12
C TYR A 135 10.34 13.27 14.88
#